data_AF-A0A7C6FEY4-F1
#
_entry.id   AF-A0A7C6FEY4-F1
#
_cell.length_a   1.000
_cell.length_b   1.000
_cell.length_c   1.000
_cell.angle_alpha   90.00
_cell.angle_beta   90.00
_cell.angle_gamma   90.00
#
_symmetry.space_group_name_H-M   'P 1'
#
loop_
_entity.id
_entity.type
_entity.pdbx_description
1 polymer ?
#
loop_
_entity_poly.entity_id
_entity_poly.type
_entity_poly.pdbx_seq_one_letter_code
_entity_poly.pdbx_strand_id
1 'polypeptide(L)'
;SFRFGATTAYEAIVADRIRVLREGRWRERQTLHEFMMRRFDPAMRTVKSVERQLGDMAERAERAGDLLRTRVDVERSAQNQKVLESMDRRADLQLRLQETVEGLSVVAISYYAVSLLGYLVEPLAYKFGIDKLWAKAALVLPVVLVVWLFGRAVKKRLIHK
;
A
#
# COMPACT_ATOMS: atom_id res chain seq x y z
N SER A 1 -18.73 21.27 -25.34
CA SER A 1 -18.56 22.70 -25.00
C SER A 1 -18.79 23.62 -26.21
N PHE A 2 -17.95 23.59 -27.26
CA PHE A 2 -18.05 24.54 -28.39
C PHE A 2 -19.42 24.58 -29.09
N ARG A 3 -20.10 23.43 -29.28
CA ARG A 3 -21.41 23.36 -29.96
C ARG A 3 -22.55 24.01 -29.17
N PHE A 4 -22.66 23.78 -27.87
CA PHE A 4 -23.70 24.41 -27.04
C PHE A 4 -23.46 25.92 -26.93
N GLY A 5 -22.22 26.33 -26.67
CA GLY A 5 -21.84 27.75 -26.65
C GLY A 5 -22.15 28.46 -27.98
N ALA A 6 -21.80 27.85 -29.11
CA ALA A 6 -22.16 28.38 -30.42
C ALA A 6 -23.69 28.47 -30.61
N THR A 7 -24.44 27.47 -30.18
CA THR A 7 -25.90 27.43 -30.31
C THR A 7 -26.57 28.54 -29.49
N THR A 8 -26.10 28.77 -28.25
CA THR A 8 -26.57 29.89 -27.40
C THR A 8 -26.19 31.25 -27.99
N ALA A 9 -24.99 31.40 -28.57
CA ALA A 9 -24.61 32.63 -29.27
C ALA A 9 -25.51 32.90 -30.49
N TYR A 10 -25.84 31.86 -31.27
CA TYR A 10 -26.75 31.96 -32.41
C TYR A 10 -28.18 32.31 -31.98
N GLU A 11 -28.69 31.74 -30.89
CA GLU A 11 -29.99 32.13 -30.32
C GLU A 11 -30.04 33.62 -30.01
N ALA A 12 -29.00 34.16 -29.36
CA ALA A 12 -28.91 35.59 -29.06
C ALA A 12 -28.89 36.45 -30.34
N ILE A 13 -28.09 36.05 -31.34
CA ILE A 13 -28.03 36.75 -32.63
C ILE A 13 -29.40 36.76 -33.33
N VAL A 14 -30.09 35.62 -33.37
CA VAL A 14 -31.42 35.52 -33.99
C VAL A 14 -32.42 36.44 -33.28
N ALA A 15 -32.44 36.43 -31.95
CA ALA A 15 -33.30 37.31 -31.16
C ALA A 15 -33.02 38.79 -31.42
N ASP A 16 -31.75 39.20 -31.47
CA ASP A 16 -31.36 40.58 -31.75
C ASP A 16 -31.73 41.01 -33.18
N ARG A 17 -31.53 40.13 -34.18
CA ARG A 17 -31.90 40.42 -35.57
C ARG A 17 -33.40 40.63 -35.74
N ILE A 18 -34.22 39.80 -35.09
CA ILE A 18 -35.67 39.98 -35.09
C ILE A 18 -36.05 41.31 -34.42
N ARG A 19 -35.41 41.67 -33.30
CA ARG A 19 -35.68 42.94 -32.60
C ARG A 19 -35.38 44.16 -33.48
N VAL A 20 -34.30 44.12 -34.27
CA VAL A 20 -33.90 45.22 -35.16
C VAL A 20 -34.89 45.46 -36.30
N LEU A 21 -35.71 44.45 -36.68
CA LEU A 21 -36.76 44.63 -37.69
C LEU A 21 -37.88 45.60 -37.24
N ARG A 22 -38.00 45.87 -35.94
CA ARG A 22 -39.01 46.77 -35.36
C ARG A 22 -40.42 46.44 -35.84
N GLU A 23 -40.77 45.15 -35.80
CA GLU A 23 -42.04 44.65 -36.32
C GLU A 23 -43.23 45.26 -35.60
N GLY A 24 -44.17 45.83 -36.37
CA GLY A 24 -45.49 46.19 -35.90
C GLY A 24 -46.51 45.11 -36.26
N ARG A 25 -47.65 45.10 -35.58
CA ARG A 25 -48.78 44.26 -36.01
C ARG A 25 -49.37 44.81 -37.30
N TRP A 26 -49.57 43.92 -38.27
CA TRP A 26 -50.26 44.25 -39.51
C TRP A 26 -51.55 43.45 -39.64
N ARG A 27 -52.69 44.14 -39.49
CA ARG A 27 -54.02 43.52 -39.44
C ARG A 27 -54.03 42.38 -38.40
N GLU A 28 -54.58 41.22 -38.76
CA GLU A 28 -54.66 40.02 -37.91
C GLU A 28 -53.52 39.01 -38.15
N ARG A 29 -52.41 39.43 -38.79
CA ARG A 29 -51.28 38.51 -39.05
C ARG A 29 -50.28 38.51 -37.90
N GLN A 30 -49.75 37.32 -37.63
CA GLN A 30 -48.69 37.10 -36.63
C GLN A 30 -47.38 37.75 -37.07
N THR A 31 -46.64 38.31 -36.12
CA THR A 31 -45.27 38.83 -36.36
C THR A 31 -44.25 37.69 -36.40
N LEU A 32 -43.08 37.90 -37.00
CA LEU A 32 -42.01 36.89 -36.97
C LEU A 32 -41.55 36.65 -35.53
N HIS A 33 -41.51 37.70 -34.71
CA HIS A 33 -41.22 37.56 -33.28
C HIS A 33 -42.19 36.60 -32.57
N GLU A 34 -43.50 36.78 -32.74
CA GLU A 34 -44.50 35.89 -32.13
C GLU A 34 -44.41 34.45 -32.66
N PHE A 35 -44.08 34.27 -33.95
CA PHE A 35 -43.86 32.95 -34.54
C PHE A 35 -42.62 32.26 -33.93
N MET A 36 -41.51 33.00 -33.86
CA MET A 36 -40.23 32.49 -33.32
C MET A 36 -40.33 32.18 -31.83
N MET A 37 -41.00 33.01 -31.03
CA MET A 37 -41.26 32.70 -29.61
C MET A 37 -42.01 31.38 -29.41
N ARG A 38 -42.90 31.00 -30.33
CA ARG A 38 -43.66 29.74 -30.24
C ARG A 38 -42.93 28.55 -30.83
N ARG A 39 -42.02 28.74 -31.80
CA ARG A 39 -41.41 27.64 -32.55
C ARG A 39 -39.93 27.44 -32.28
N PHE A 40 -39.17 28.51 -32.08
CA PHE A 40 -37.73 28.50 -31.86
C PHE A 40 -37.37 28.46 -30.36
N ASP A 41 -37.94 29.35 -29.55
CA ASP A 41 -37.60 29.44 -28.12
C ASP A 41 -37.85 28.12 -27.36
N PRO A 42 -38.91 27.33 -27.62
CA PRO A 42 -39.07 26.03 -26.97
C PRO A 42 -37.93 25.05 -27.32
N ALA A 43 -37.45 25.06 -28.57
CA ALA A 43 -36.34 24.21 -28.99
C ALA A 43 -35.04 24.62 -28.26
N MET A 44 -34.78 25.92 -28.15
CA MET A 44 -33.62 26.43 -27.42
C MET A 44 -33.67 26.14 -25.92
N ARG A 45 -34.86 26.19 -25.29
CA ARG A 45 -35.05 25.76 -23.91
C ARG A 45 -34.71 24.28 -23.71
N THR A 46 -35.05 23.41 -24.66
CA THR A 46 -34.64 22.00 -24.64
C THR A 46 -33.13 21.85 -24.71
N VAL A 47 -32.47 22.58 -25.63
CA VAL A 47 -30.99 22.56 -25.75
C VAL A 47 -30.32 22.95 -24.43
N LYS A 48 -30.77 24.05 -23.80
CA LYS A 48 -30.27 24.51 -22.48
C LYS A 48 -30.54 23.52 -21.35
N SER A 49 -31.65 22.79 -21.41
CA SER A 49 -31.96 21.75 -20.42
C SER A 49 -31.03 20.54 -20.57
N VAL A 50 -30.79 20.11 -21.81
CA VAL A 50 -29.89 18.99 -22.12
C VAL A 50 -28.45 19.34 -21.76
N GLU A 51 -27.99 20.56 -22.05
CA GLU A 51 -26.67 21.04 -21.66
C GLU A 51 -26.45 20.93 -20.14
N ARG A 52 -27.41 21.42 -19.34
CA ARG A 52 -27.35 21.32 -17.88
C ARG A 52 -27.34 19.86 -17.41
N GLN A 53 -28.22 19.02 -17.95
CA GLN A 53 -28.30 17.61 -17.58
C GLN A 53 -27.00 16.85 -17.90
N LEU A 54 -26.35 17.16 -19.04
CA LEU A 54 -25.05 16.60 -19.39
C LEU A 54 -23.95 17.08 -18.43
N GLY A 55 -23.96 18.35 -18.04
CA GLY A 55 -23.05 18.89 -17.02
C GLY A 55 -23.18 18.16 -15.68
N ASP A 56 -24.40 18.06 -15.16
CA ASP A 56 -24.69 17.37 -13.90
C ASP A 56 -24.27 15.88 -13.95
N MET A 57 -24.50 15.23 -15.09
CA MET A 57 -24.11 13.82 -15.29
C MET A 57 -22.59 13.64 -15.32
N ALA A 58 -21.87 14.53 -15.99
CA ALA A 58 -20.41 14.51 -16.03
C ALA A 58 -19.82 14.68 -14.63
N GLU A 59 -20.32 15.65 -13.86
CA GLU A 59 -19.88 15.90 -12.49
C GLU A 59 -20.18 14.72 -11.55
N ARG A 60 -21.33 14.04 -11.73
CA ARG A 60 -21.63 12.79 -11.01
C ARG A 60 -20.70 11.65 -11.40
N ALA A 61 -20.37 11.51 -12.68
CA ALA A 61 -19.45 10.49 -13.17
C ALA A 61 -18.03 10.70 -12.63
N GLU A 62 -17.57 11.95 -12.58
CA GLU A 62 -16.28 12.33 -11.98
C GLU A 62 -16.22 11.94 -10.50
N ARG A 63 -17.22 12.36 -9.71
CA ARG A 63 -17.31 11.98 -8.29
C ARG A 63 -17.37 10.47 -8.09
N ALA A 64 -18.12 9.74 -8.92
CA ALA A 64 -18.17 8.29 -8.85
C ALA A 64 -16.81 7.64 -9.16
N GLY A 65 -16.07 8.20 -10.12
CA GLY A 65 -14.70 7.81 -10.44
C GLY A 65 -13.74 8.01 -9.26
N ASP A 66 -13.80 9.17 -8.61
CA ASP A 66 -12.97 9.48 -7.44
C ASP A 66 -13.25 8.57 -6.25
N LEU A 67 -14.54 8.28 -5.99
CA LEU A 67 -14.95 7.34 -4.95
C LEU A 67 -14.47 5.92 -5.24
N LEU A 68 -14.57 5.47 -6.50
CA LEU A 68 -14.06 4.15 -6.91
C LEU A 68 -12.55 4.07 -6.73
N ARG A 69 -11.82 5.11 -7.14
CA ARG A 69 -10.36 5.19 -6.95
C ARG A 69 -9.99 5.11 -5.47
N THR A 70 -10.67 5.89 -4.63
CA THR A 70 -10.49 5.86 -3.17
C THR A 70 -10.77 4.47 -2.61
N ARG A 71 -11.84 3.81 -3.06
CA ARG A 71 -12.19 2.45 -2.62
C ARG A 71 -11.11 1.43 -2.98
N VAL A 72 -10.58 1.50 -4.19
CA VAL A 72 -9.48 0.63 -4.65
C VAL A 72 -8.21 0.87 -3.82
N ASP A 73 -7.87 2.12 -3.54
CA ASP A 73 -6.67 2.46 -2.76
C ASP A 73 -6.79 2.02 -1.29
N VAL A 74 -7.98 2.13 -0.69
CA VAL A 74 -8.26 1.60 0.65
C VAL A 74 -8.16 0.06 0.68
N GLU A 75 -8.72 -0.62 -0.31
CA GLU A 75 -8.67 -2.08 -0.40
C GLU A 75 -7.23 -2.60 -0.58
N ARG A 76 -6.43 -1.94 -1.43
CA ARG A 76 -4.99 -2.21 -1.57
C ARG A 76 -4.22 -1.98 -0.27
N SER A 77 -4.53 -0.91 0.45
CA SER A 77 -3.90 -0.61 1.74
C SER A 77 -4.22 -1.69 2.78
N ALA A 78 -5.48 -2.15 2.83
CA ALA A 78 -5.89 -3.26 3.69
C ALA A 78 -5.21 -4.59 3.30
N GLN A 79 -5.01 -4.85 2.00
CA GLN A 79 -4.26 -6.02 1.54
C GLN A 79 -2.79 -5.95 1.95
N ASN A 80 -2.14 -4.81 1.77
CA ASN A 80 -0.75 -4.60 2.20
C ASN A 80 -0.58 -4.79 3.70
N GLN A 81 -1.51 -4.26 4.51
CA GLN A 81 -1.52 -4.46 5.96
C GLN A 81 -1.54 -5.94 6.33
N LYS A 82 -2.41 -6.75 5.67
CA LYS A 82 -2.47 -8.20 5.89
C LYS A 82 -1.18 -8.91 5.50
N VAL A 83 -0.51 -8.45 4.43
CA VAL A 83 0.79 -9.00 4.01
C VAL A 83 1.85 -8.71 5.07
N LEU A 84 1.94 -7.47 5.56
CA LEU A 84 2.87 -7.09 6.62
C LEU A 84 2.63 -7.91 7.90
N GLU A 85 1.38 -8.05 8.34
CA GLU A 85 1.03 -8.90 9.49
C GLU A 85 1.41 -10.37 9.30
N SER A 86 1.33 -10.89 8.07
CA SER A 86 1.79 -12.25 7.77
C SER A 86 3.33 -12.34 7.78
N MET A 87 4.02 -11.28 7.37
CA MET A 87 5.47 -11.19 7.37
C MET A 87 6.01 -11.13 8.80
N ASP A 88 5.41 -10.32 9.68
CA ASP A 88 5.79 -10.21 11.08
C ASP A 88 5.63 -11.55 11.81
N ARG A 89 4.52 -12.26 11.57
CA ARG A 89 4.32 -13.62 12.12
C ARG A 89 5.38 -14.61 11.64
N ARG A 90 5.75 -14.55 10.35
CA ARG A 90 6.81 -15.41 9.81
C ARG A 90 8.17 -15.04 10.39
N ALA A 91 8.45 -13.75 10.57
CA ALA A 91 9.69 -13.29 11.19
C ALA A 91 9.80 -13.76 12.65
N ASP A 92 8.74 -13.67 13.45
CA ASP A 92 8.74 -14.19 14.84
C ASP A 92 8.99 -15.70 14.87
N LEU A 93 8.34 -16.46 13.98
CA LEU A 93 8.59 -17.90 13.85
C LEU A 93 10.02 -18.21 13.43
N GLN A 94 10.58 -17.45 12.49
CA GLN A 94 11.98 -17.61 12.07
C GLN A 94 12.94 -17.31 13.22
N LEU A 95 12.68 -16.28 14.02
CA LEU A 95 13.47 -15.98 15.21
C LEU A 95 13.42 -17.14 16.21
N ARG A 96 12.23 -17.69 16.50
CA ARG A 96 12.11 -18.86 17.40
C ARG A 96 12.85 -20.08 16.87
N LEU A 97 12.73 -20.37 15.56
CA LEU A 97 13.47 -21.47 14.93
C LEU A 97 14.97 -21.24 14.95
N GLN A 98 15.42 -20.00 14.80
CA GLN A 98 16.83 -19.67 14.93
C GLN A 98 17.31 -19.86 16.37
N GLU A 99 16.54 -19.44 17.37
CA GLU A 99 16.87 -19.65 18.78
C GLU A 99 16.95 -21.14 19.15
N THR A 100 16.10 -22.00 18.57
CA THR A 100 16.20 -23.44 18.80
C THR A 100 17.46 -24.04 18.16
N VAL A 101 17.83 -23.59 16.95
CA VAL A 101 19.08 -24.00 16.28
C VAL A 101 20.32 -23.49 17.02
N GLU A 102 20.27 -22.28 17.56
CA GLU A 102 21.33 -21.72 18.41
C GLU A 102 21.57 -22.63 19.63
N GLY A 103 20.51 -23.10 20.29
CA GLY A 103 20.63 -24.04 21.41
C GLY A 103 21.30 -25.37 21.01
N LEU A 104 20.94 -25.93 19.86
CA LEU A 104 21.56 -27.15 19.33
C LEU A 104 23.05 -26.93 18.97
N SER A 105 23.39 -25.74 18.47
CA SER A 105 24.77 -25.39 18.10
C SER A 105 25.72 -25.43 19.31
N VAL A 106 25.24 -25.08 20.51
CA VAL A 106 26.04 -25.16 21.74
C VAL A 106 26.50 -26.60 21.98
N VAL A 107 25.63 -27.59 21.77
CA VAL A 107 25.98 -29.01 21.93
C VAL A 107 27.04 -29.42 20.91
N ALA A 108 26.84 -29.09 19.63
CA ALA A 108 27.77 -29.43 18.56
C ALA A 108 29.15 -28.80 18.77
N ILE A 109 29.20 -27.49 19.05
CA ILE A 109 30.45 -26.75 19.29
C ILE A 109 31.15 -27.28 20.53
N SER A 110 30.41 -27.54 21.62
CA SER A 110 31.00 -28.05 22.86
C SER A 110 31.64 -29.42 22.67
N TYR A 111 31.02 -30.32 21.90
CA TYR A 111 31.59 -31.63 21.60
C TYR A 111 32.95 -31.49 20.89
N TYR A 112 33.02 -30.68 19.83
CA TYR A 112 34.27 -30.45 19.10
C TYR A 112 35.31 -29.73 19.95
N ALA A 113 34.91 -28.74 20.74
CA ALA A 113 35.79 -28.00 21.63
C ALA A 113 36.40 -28.89 22.71
N VAL A 114 35.61 -29.76 23.36
CA VAL A 114 36.10 -30.74 24.34
C VAL A 114 37.06 -31.73 23.68
N SER A 115 36.76 -32.20 22.48
CA SER A 115 37.65 -33.11 21.73
C SER A 115 39.00 -32.45 21.46
N LEU A 116 38.99 -31.23 20.92
CA LEU A 116 40.20 -30.49 20.56
C LEU A 116 41.04 -30.11 21.79
N LEU A 117 40.41 -29.58 22.83
CA LEU A 117 41.10 -29.26 24.08
C LEU A 117 41.57 -30.53 24.80
N GLY A 118 40.85 -31.64 24.67
CA GLY A 118 41.26 -32.94 25.17
C GLY A 118 42.61 -33.38 24.59
N TYR A 119 42.84 -33.20 23.30
CA TYR A 119 44.15 -33.49 22.68
C TYR A 119 45.28 -32.59 23.21
N LEU A 120 44.97 -31.35 23.61
CA LEU A 120 45.95 -30.42 24.19
C LEU A 120 46.24 -30.73 25.67
N VAL A 121 45.24 -31.17 26.43
CA VAL A 121 45.34 -31.44 27.87
C VAL A 121 45.91 -32.85 28.14
N GLU A 122 45.65 -33.82 27.28
CA GLU A 122 46.12 -35.22 27.44
C GLU A 122 47.63 -35.37 27.75
N PRO A 123 48.56 -34.72 27.01
CA PRO A 123 50.00 -34.81 27.29
C PRO A 123 50.38 -34.20 28.65
N LEU A 124 49.64 -33.18 29.07
CA LEU A 124 49.86 -32.49 30.33
C LEU A 124 49.34 -33.33 31.51
N ALA A 125 48.14 -33.90 31.37
CA ALA A 125 47.55 -34.81 32.37
C ALA A 125 48.42 -36.06 32.60
N TYR A 126 49.00 -36.61 31.52
CA TYR A 126 49.93 -37.74 31.61
C TYR A 126 51.17 -37.40 32.47
N LYS A 127 51.72 -36.19 32.37
CA LYS A 127 52.85 -35.73 33.21
C LYS A 127 52.50 -35.61 34.69
N PHE A 128 51.24 -35.34 35.02
CA PHE A 128 50.76 -35.21 36.40
C PHE A 128 50.15 -36.51 36.95
N GLY A 129 50.23 -37.63 36.20
CA GLY A 129 49.69 -38.93 36.62
C GLY A 129 48.15 -38.98 36.68
N ILE A 130 47.47 -38.04 36.02
CA ILE A 130 46.00 -37.98 35.99
C ILE A 130 45.50 -38.88 34.85
N ASP A 131 44.53 -39.74 35.16
CA ASP A 131 43.89 -40.58 34.14
C ASP A 131 43.21 -39.71 33.07
N LYS A 132 43.43 -40.07 31.81
CA LYS A 132 42.85 -39.44 30.63
C LYS A 132 41.33 -39.35 30.70
N LEU A 133 40.66 -40.34 31.30
CA LEU A 133 39.21 -40.35 31.47
C LEU A 133 38.76 -39.23 32.42
N TRP A 134 39.40 -39.11 33.58
CA TRP A 134 39.09 -38.08 34.58
C TRP A 134 39.43 -36.67 34.09
N ALA A 135 40.54 -36.51 33.36
CA ALA A 135 40.93 -35.24 32.75
C ALA A 135 39.90 -34.76 31.72
N LYS A 136 39.39 -35.65 30.85
CA LYS A 136 38.33 -35.31 29.89
C LYS A 136 37.00 -35.02 30.57
N ALA A 137 36.60 -35.81 31.56
CA ALA A 137 35.37 -35.60 32.30
C ALA A 137 35.37 -34.22 32.99
N ALA A 138 36.49 -33.82 33.60
CA ALA A 138 36.66 -32.50 34.21
C ALA A 138 36.59 -31.35 33.20
N LEU A 139 36.96 -31.58 31.93
CA LEU A 139 36.99 -30.58 30.87
C LEU A 139 35.60 -30.29 30.26
N VAL A 140 34.67 -31.24 30.31
CA VAL A 140 33.34 -31.11 29.68
C VAL A 140 32.56 -29.91 30.25
N LEU A 141 32.39 -29.86 31.57
CA LEU A 141 31.62 -28.81 32.25
C LEU A 141 32.14 -27.38 31.98
N PRO A 142 33.43 -27.07 32.15
CA PRO A 142 33.94 -25.73 31.91
C PRO A 142 33.85 -25.34 30.43
N VAL A 143 34.09 -26.26 29.49
CA VAL A 143 33.99 -25.96 28.05
C VAL A 143 32.56 -25.65 27.64
N VAL A 144 31.60 -26.48 28.05
CA VAL A 144 30.17 -26.23 27.78
C VAL A 144 29.73 -24.89 28.36
N LEU A 145 30.15 -24.57 29.58
CA LEU A 145 29.83 -23.29 30.23
C LEU A 145 30.41 -22.10 29.45
N VAL A 146 31.68 -22.16 29.03
CA VAL A 146 32.32 -21.10 28.26
C VAL A 146 31.65 -20.89 26.91
N VAL A 147 31.35 -21.97 26.18
CA VAL A 147 30.65 -21.90 24.88
C VAL A 147 29.25 -21.29 25.05
N TRP A 148 28.52 -21.71 26.09
CA TRP A 148 27.19 -21.16 26.39
C TRP A 148 27.24 -19.67 26.76
N LEU A 149 28.18 -19.26 27.63
CA LEU A 149 28.38 -17.87 28.01
C LEU A 149 28.78 -17.00 26.82
N PHE A 150 29.65 -17.52 25.94
CA PHE A 150 30.07 -16.85 24.71
C PHE A 150 28.88 -16.61 23.78
N GLY A 151 28.09 -17.65 23.49
CA GLY A 151 26.88 -17.53 22.67
C GLY A 151 25.89 -16.51 23.24
N ARG A 152 25.65 -16.56 24.56
CA ARG A 152 24.78 -15.60 25.26
C ARG A 152 25.31 -14.17 25.17
N ALA A 153 26.63 -13.97 25.29
CA ALA A 153 27.26 -12.65 25.20
C ALA A 153 27.17 -12.04 23.79
N VAL A 154 27.37 -12.86 22.75
CA VAL A 154 27.23 -12.43 21.34
C VAL A 154 25.80 -12.02 21.04
N LYS A 155 24.82 -12.83 21.45
CA LYS A 155 23.39 -12.51 21.31
C LYS A 155 23.02 -11.17 21.96
N LYS A 156 23.52 -10.93 23.17
CA LYS A 156 23.28 -9.67 23.89
C LYS A 156 23.84 -8.43 23.16
N ARG A 157 24.95 -8.57 22.41
CA ARG A 157 25.53 -7.46 21.63
C ARG A 157 24.79 -7.17 20.32
N LEU A 158 24.24 -8.20 19.67
CA LEU A 158 23.57 -8.05 18.37
C LEU A 158 22.11 -7.57 18.48
N ILE A 159 21.39 -7.95 19.56
CA ILE A 159 19.97 -7.61 19.74
C ILE A 159 19.76 -6.18 20.33
N HIS A 160 20.83 -5.51 20.79
CA HIS A 160 20.75 -4.17 21.41
C HIS A 160 21.19 -3.02 20.49
N LYS A 161 20.96 -3.13 19.18
CA LYS A 161 21.17 -2.02 18.22
C LYS A 161 19.90 -1.74 17.43
#